data_AF-A0AAD8EGH9-F1
#
_entry.id   AF-A0AAD8EGH9-F1
#
_cell.length_a   1.000
_cell.length_b   1.000
_cell.length_c   1.000
_cell.angle_alpha   90.00
_cell.angle_beta   90.00
_cell.angle_gamma   90.00
#
_symmetry.space_group_name_H-M   'P 1'
#
loop_
_entity.id
_entity.type
_entity.pdbx_description
1 polymer ?
#
loop_
_entity_poly.entity_id
_entity_poly.type
_entity_poly.pdbx_seq_one_letter_code
_entity_poly.pdbx_strand_id
1 'polypeptide(L)'
;LFEERAIVLGKLGRHEQALAIYVSVLSDVTRAIQYCDKVYRQGAPGCEDVYILLMKMLISPPDSSWLTLGARTHPPVSDLEMALRLLENYAGKMQPVKALSVLPDHVPVGRVRQFLEVSLQNKLNERRRSQVLKGLLYAEHLQVQELRMGYEAQSIIMTEFNVCPVCKKRFGNQSAFARYPNGDIVHYSCQDRRT
;
A
#
# COMPACT_ATOMS: atom_id res chain seq x y z
N LEU A 1 -3.98 -14.40 -31.21
CA LEU A 1 -2.59 -14.72 -30.84
C LEU A 1 -1.79 -13.57 -30.21
N PHE A 2 -1.95 -12.31 -30.62
CA PHE A 2 -1.25 -11.19 -29.97
C PHE A 2 -1.81 -10.82 -28.59
N GLU A 3 -3.13 -10.94 -28.40
CA GLU A 3 -3.79 -10.64 -27.12
C GLU A 3 -3.39 -11.62 -26.02
N GLU A 4 -3.33 -12.91 -26.34
CA GLU A 4 -2.90 -13.97 -25.43
C GLU A 4 -1.43 -13.75 -25.01
N ARG A 5 -0.58 -13.33 -25.96
CA ARG A 5 0.82 -12.95 -25.68
C ARG A 5 0.90 -11.74 -24.74
N ALA A 6 0.09 -10.71 -24.95
CA ALA A 6 0.05 -9.53 -24.07
C ALA A 6 -0.40 -9.91 -22.63
N ILE A 7 -1.37 -10.81 -22.50
CA ILE A 7 -1.82 -11.33 -21.21
C ILE A 7 -0.68 -12.07 -20.49
N VAL A 8 0.04 -12.95 -21.19
CA VAL A 8 1.17 -13.69 -20.61
C VAL A 8 2.27 -12.72 -20.17
N LEU A 9 2.63 -11.75 -21.00
CA LEU A 9 3.61 -10.72 -20.66
C LEU A 9 3.19 -9.90 -19.43
N GLY A 10 1.91 -9.58 -19.32
CA GLY A 10 1.38 -8.90 -18.13
C GLY A 10 1.49 -9.73 -16.86
N LYS A 11 1.23 -11.04 -16.92
CA LYS A 11 1.43 -11.95 -15.78
C LYS A 11 2.91 -12.09 -15.39
N LEU A 12 3.82 -11.93 -16.34
CA LEU A 12 5.27 -11.92 -16.13
C LEU A 12 5.82 -10.56 -15.65
N GLY A 13 4.96 -9.56 -15.39
CA GLY A 13 5.37 -8.21 -14.99
C GLY A 13 5.99 -7.36 -16.12
N ARG A 14 5.98 -7.85 -17.36
CA ARG A 14 6.51 -7.14 -18.54
C ARG A 14 5.45 -6.21 -19.13
N HIS A 15 5.04 -5.21 -18.34
CA HIS A 15 3.94 -4.29 -18.67
C HIS A 15 4.21 -3.45 -19.92
N GLU A 16 5.45 -2.98 -20.12
CA GLU A 16 5.84 -2.19 -21.30
C GLU A 16 5.62 -2.98 -22.60
N GLN A 17 6.03 -4.25 -22.65
CA GLN A 17 5.86 -5.12 -23.82
C GLN A 17 4.39 -5.47 -24.05
N ALA A 18 3.62 -5.68 -22.99
CA ALA A 18 2.18 -5.94 -23.09
C ALA A 18 1.42 -4.72 -23.65
N LEU A 19 1.72 -3.53 -23.14
CA LEU A 19 1.15 -2.26 -23.63
C LEU A 19 1.59 -1.96 -25.07
N ALA A 20 2.83 -2.26 -25.44
CA ALA A 20 3.29 -2.17 -26.82
C ALA A 20 2.42 -2.99 -27.76
N ILE A 21 2.07 -4.23 -27.39
CA ILE A 21 1.17 -5.03 -28.22
C ILE A 21 -0.21 -4.38 -28.37
N TYR A 22 -0.81 -3.88 -27.29
CA TYR A 22 -2.13 -3.23 -27.37
C TYR A 22 -2.12 -1.95 -28.21
N VAL A 23 -1.10 -1.11 -28.06
CA VAL A 23 -1.04 0.21 -28.71
C VAL A 23 -0.52 0.12 -30.14
N SER A 24 0.55 -0.61 -30.39
CA SER A 24 1.24 -0.60 -31.70
C SER A 24 0.82 -1.74 -32.65
N VAL A 25 0.42 -2.89 -32.12
CA VAL A 25 0.00 -4.06 -32.93
C VAL A 25 -1.51 -4.10 -33.08
N LEU A 26 -2.24 -3.93 -31.98
CA LEU A 26 -3.71 -3.98 -31.98
C LEU A 26 -4.36 -2.62 -32.25
N SER A 27 -3.62 -1.52 -32.13
CA SER A 27 -4.13 -0.14 -32.25
C SER A 27 -5.37 0.13 -31.39
N ASP A 28 -5.46 -0.54 -30.23
CA ASP A 28 -6.63 -0.49 -29.34
C ASP A 28 -6.22 0.11 -27.99
N VAL A 29 -6.27 1.44 -27.93
CA VAL A 29 -5.95 2.21 -26.72
C VAL A 29 -6.96 1.90 -25.61
N THR A 30 -8.22 1.62 -25.95
CA THR A 30 -9.26 1.28 -24.97
C THR A 30 -8.91 0.00 -24.22
N ARG A 31 -8.45 -1.04 -24.92
CA ARG A 31 -7.97 -2.26 -24.27
C ARG A 31 -6.69 -2.03 -23.47
N ALA A 32 -5.78 -1.17 -23.95
CA ALA A 32 -4.60 -0.80 -23.17
C ALA A 32 -4.98 -0.14 -21.83
N ILE A 33 -6.00 0.72 -21.81
CA ILE A 33 -6.55 1.33 -20.60
C ILE A 33 -7.16 0.26 -19.67
N GLN A 34 -7.97 -0.66 -20.21
CA GLN A 34 -8.56 -1.74 -19.44
C GLN A 34 -7.49 -2.63 -18.79
N TYR A 35 -6.39 -2.88 -19.52
CA TYR A 35 -5.23 -3.57 -18.99
C TYR A 35 -4.59 -2.79 -17.83
N CYS A 36 -4.37 -1.47 -17.98
CA CYS A 36 -3.86 -0.62 -16.90
C CYS A 36 -4.74 -0.69 -15.65
N ASP A 37 -6.06 -0.59 -15.81
CA ASP A 37 -7.03 -0.69 -14.72
C ASP A 37 -6.97 -2.05 -14.01
N LYS A 38 -6.82 -3.14 -14.76
CA LYS A 38 -6.71 -4.49 -14.21
C LYS A 38 -5.43 -4.65 -13.39
N VAL A 39 -4.29 -4.22 -13.92
CA VAL A 39 -3.00 -4.32 -13.24
C VAL A 39 -2.95 -3.43 -12.01
N TYR A 40 -3.47 -2.20 -12.11
CA TYR A 40 -3.51 -1.26 -10.98
C TYR A 40 -4.35 -1.80 -9.82
N ARG A 41 -5.53 -2.40 -10.09
CA ARG A 41 -6.37 -3.02 -9.04
C ARG A 41 -5.74 -4.23 -8.38
N GLN A 42 -4.88 -4.96 -9.10
CA GLN A 42 -4.21 -6.15 -8.57
C GLN A 42 -3.07 -5.82 -7.60
N GLY A 43 -2.58 -4.58 -7.59
CA GLY A 43 -1.52 -4.15 -6.66
C GLY A 43 -0.18 -4.88 -6.86
N ALA A 44 0.07 -5.43 -8.05
CA ALA A 44 1.32 -6.12 -8.36
C ALA A 44 2.51 -5.13 -8.39
N PRO A 45 3.73 -5.56 -8.02
CA PRO A 45 4.91 -4.69 -8.11
C PRO A 45 5.09 -4.16 -9.54
N GLY A 46 5.23 -2.84 -9.68
CA GLY A 46 5.30 -2.16 -10.98
C GLY A 46 3.95 -1.64 -11.51
N CYS A 47 2.84 -1.85 -10.78
CA CYS A 47 1.50 -1.39 -11.19
C CYS A 47 1.34 0.14 -11.21
N GLU A 48 2.12 0.86 -10.38
CA GLU A 48 2.06 2.31 -10.21
C GLU A 48 2.46 3.08 -11.47
N ASP A 49 3.32 2.47 -12.30
CA ASP A 49 3.90 3.10 -13.48
C ASP A 49 3.18 2.69 -14.78
N VAL A 50 2.19 1.79 -14.73
CA VAL A 50 1.55 1.22 -15.93
C VAL A 50 0.85 2.29 -16.78
N TYR A 51 0.21 3.26 -16.12
CA TYR A 51 -0.40 4.39 -16.81
C TYR A 51 0.64 5.35 -17.41
N ILE A 52 1.77 5.53 -16.74
CA ILE A 52 2.88 6.35 -17.24
C ILE A 52 3.53 5.66 -18.45
N LEU A 53 3.68 4.33 -18.41
CA LEU A 53 4.15 3.52 -19.54
C LEU A 53 3.20 3.66 -20.73
N LEU A 54 1.88 3.57 -20.54
CA LEU A 54 0.91 3.78 -21.62
C LEU A 54 1.06 5.20 -22.22
N MET A 55 1.19 6.22 -21.38
CA MET A 55 1.40 7.59 -21.83
C MET A 55 2.69 7.74 -22.64
N LYS A 56 3.80 7.16 -22.17
CA LYS A 56 5.08 7.13 -22.88
C LYS A 56 4.94 6.49 -24.26
N MET A 57 4.21 5.38 -24.34
CA MET A 57 3.96 4.66 -25.60
C MET A 57 3.14 5.47 -26.61
N LEU A 58 2.24 6.33 -26.13
CA LEU A 58 1.43 7.22 -26.98
C LEU A 58 2.21 8.46 -27.46
N ILE A 59 3.14 8.98 -26.65
CA ILE A 59 3.95 10.16 -26.96
C ILE A 59 5.16 9.76 -27.83
N SER A 60 5.88 8.72 -27.43
CA SER A 60 7.10 8.22 -28.05
C SER A 60 6.97 6.72 -28.28
N PRO A 61 6.28 6.31 -29.36
CA PRO A 61 6.13 4.89 -29.70
C PRO A 61 7.52 4.26 -29.97
N PRO A 62 7.81 3.07 -29.42
CA PRO A 62 9.10 2.42 -29.59
C PRO A 62 9.30 1.98 -31.03
N ASP A 63 10.57 1.99 -31.47
CA ASP A 63 10.97 1.48 -32.78
C ASP A 63 10.46 0.04 -32.96
N SER A 64 9.77 -0.19 -34.07
CA SER A 64 9.00 -1.42 -34.35
C SER A 64 9.87 -2.70 -34.40
N SER A 65 11.19 -2.60 -34.24
CA SER A 65 12.16 -3.68 -34.14
C SER A 65 11.88 -4.67 -33.00
N TRP A 66 11.17 -4.31 -31.92
CA TRP A 66 10.83 -5.26 -30.84
C TRP A 66 9.58 -6.12 -31.12
N LEU A 67 8.85 -5.81 -32.18
CA LEU A 67 7.60 -6.47 -32.55
C LEU A 67 7.79 -7.43 -33.74
N THR A 68 9.00 -7.49 -34.31
CA THR A 68 9.32 -8.25 -35.51
C THR A 68 9.42 -9.75 -35.23
N LEU A 69 8.26 -10.41 -35.26
CA LEU A 69 8.07 -11.74 -35.87
C LEU A 69 6.62 -11.77 -36.40
N GLY A 70 6.39 -11.11 -37.55
CA GLY A 70 5.17 -11.31 -38.37
C GLY A 70 3.99 -10.36 -38.16
N ALA A 71 4.10 -9.30 -37.34
CA ALA A 71 3.01 -8.31 -37.18
C ALA A 71 3.14 -7.16 -38.18
N ARG A 72 2.07 -6.85 -38.92
CA ARG A 72 1.92 -5.56 -39.62
C ARG A 72 1.73 -4.49 -38.55
N THR A 73 2.75 -3.69 -38.28
CA THR A 73 2.63 -2.54 -37.38
C THR A 73 1.98 -1.40 -38.14
N HIS A 74 0.93 -0.81 -37.57
CA HIS A 74 0.40 0.46 -38.05
C HIS A 74 1.50 1.54 -37.87
N PRO A 75 1.56 2.57 -38.73
CA PRO A 75 2.52 3.65 -38.55
C PRO A 75 2.38 4.22 -37.13
N PRO A 76 3.49 4.48 -36.42
CA PRO A 76 3.45 5.01 -35.07
C PRO A 76 2.84 6.42 -35.10
N VAL A 77 1.53 6.52 -34.86
CA VAL A 77 0.87 7.81 -34.69
C VAL A 77 1.09 8.22 -33.25
N SER A 78 1.94 9.23 -33.04
CA SER A 78 2.06 9.91 -31.76
C SER A 78 0.73 10.61 -31.48
N ASP A 79 0.00 10.16 -30.44
CA ASP A 79 -1.30 10.70 -30.04
C ASP A 79 -1.16 11.43 -28.71
N LEU A 80 -0.60 12.64 -28.81
CA LEU A 80 -0.39 13.53 -27.67
C LEU A 80 -1.70 13.94 -27.00
N GLU A 81 -2.78 14.10 -27.76
CA GLU A 81 -4.09 14.48 -27.21
C GLU A 81 -4.69 13.35 -26.38
N MET A 82 -4.57 12.09 -26.82
CA MET A 82 -4.96 10.94 -26.01
C MET A 82 -4.11 10.82 -24.74
N ALA A 83 -2.79 11.06 -24.85
CA ALA A 83 -1.90 11.06 -23.68
C ALA A 83 -2.30 12.12 -22.63
N LEU A 84 -2.65 13.33 -23.07
CA LEU A 84 -3.14 14.40 -22.19
C LEU A 84 -4.50 14.05 -21.55
N ARG A 85 -5.42 13.43 -22.29
CA ARG A 85 -6.70 12.95 -21.73
C ARG A 85 -6.49 11.87 -20.67
N LEU A 86 -5.52 10.97 -20.87
CA LEU A 86 -5.17 9.97 -19.85
C LEU A 86 -4.62 10.62 -18.59
N LEU A 87 -3.78 11.64 -18.75
CA LEU A 87 -3.21 12.40 -17.64
C LEU A 87 -4.30 13.09 -16.81
N GLU A 88 -5.31 13.69 -17.44
CA GLU A 88 -6.46 14.29 -16.75
C GLU A 88 -7.34 13.25 -16.04
N ASN A 89 -7.72 12.16 -16.73
CA ASN A 89 -8.68 11.17 -16.21
C ASN A 89 -8.09 10.25 -15.13
N TYR A 90 -6.78 10.00 -15.18
CA TYR A 90 -6.09 9.07 -14.29
C TYR A 90 -5.08 9.77 -13.37
N ALA A 91 -5.22 11.10 -13.18
CA ALA A 91 -4.35 11.92 -12.33
C ALA A 91 -4.11 11.34 -10.93
N GLY A 92 -5.16 10.81 -10.29
CA GLY A 92 -5.06 10.24 -8.94
C GLY A 92 -4.36 8.87 -8.87
N LYS A 93 -4.09 8.22 -10.01
CA LYS A 93 -3.45 6.89 -10.10
C LYS A 93 -2.01 6.95 -10.63
N MET A 94 -1.52 8.13 -11.00
CA MET A 94 -0.17 8.31 -11.55
C MET A 94 0.76 8.99 -10.53
N GLN A 95 2.04 8.65 -10.57
CA GLN A 95 3.06 9.41 -9.85
C GLN A 95 3.33 10.75 -10.55
N PRO A 96 3.11 11.91 -9.91
CA PRO A 96 3.16 13.21 -10.59
C PRO A 96 4.51 13.55 -11.21
N VAL A 97 5.60 13.29 -10.48
CA VAL A 97 6.96 13.62 -10.93
C VAL A 97 7.35 12.79 -12.16
N LYS A 98 7.03 11.49 -12.15
CA LYS A 98 7.32 10.60 -13.29
C LYS A 98 6.47 10.96 -14.51
N ALA A 99 5.17 11.25 -14.32
CA ALA A 99 4.31 11.68 -15.42
C ALA A 99 4.84 12.95 -16.10
N LEU A 100 5.26 13.96 -15.32
CA LEU A 100 5.83 15.19 -15.88
C LEU A 100 7.13 14.95 -16.64
N SER A 101 7.96 13.98 -16.24
CA SER A 101 9.22 13.66 -16.93
C SER A 101 9.05 13.00 -18.30
N VAL A 102 7.86 12.46 -18.59
CA VAL A 102 7.53 11.82 -19.88
C VAL A 102 6.89 12.81 -20.85
N LEU A 103 6.39 13.95 -20.35
CA LEU A 103 5.72 14.94 -21.16
C LEU A 103 6.72 15.71 -22.04
N PRO A 104 6.42 15.97 -23.32
CA PRO A 104 7.28 16.80 -24.15
C PRO A 104 7.39 18.25 -23.67
N ASP A 105 8.56 18.86 -23.81
CA ASP A 105 8.85 20.24 -23.35
C ASP A 105 8.00 21.33 -24.02
N HIS A 106 7.42 21.04 -25.19
CA HIS A 106 6.56 21.98 -25.91
C HIS A 106 5.12 22.03 -25.39
N VAL A 107 4.73 21.13 -24.48
CA VAL A 107 3.38 21.13 -23.90
C VAL A 107 3.24 22.29 -22.91
N PRO A 108 2.33 23.25 -23.14
CA PRO A 108 2.14 24.35 -22.22
C PRO A 108 1.63 23.88 -20.86
N VAL A 109 2.14 24.46 -19.77
CA VAL A 109 1.72 24.12 -18.40
C VAL A 109 0.20 24.25 -18.18
N GLY A 110 -0.45 25.15 -18.91
CA GLY A 110 -1.90 25.31 -18.87
C GLY A 110 -2.68 24.06 -19.28
N ARG A 111 -2.13 23.21 -20.15
CA ARG A 111 -2.74 21.94 -20.60
C ARG A 111 -2.69 20.85 -19.54
N VAL A 112 -1.80 20.95 -18.56
CA VAL A 112 -1.67 19.98 -17.47
C VAL A 112 -2.18 20.51 -16.13
N ARG A 113 -2.82 21.69 -16.13
CA ARG A 113 -3.31 22.37 -14.92
C ARG A 113 -4.20 21.45 -14.06
N GLN A 114 -5.22 20.83 -14.65
CA GLN A 114 -6.15 19.96 -13.91
C GLN A 114 -5.42 18.77 -13.27
N PHE A 115 -4.50 18.16 -14.00
CA PHE A 115 -3.66 17.09 -13.47
C PHE A 115 -2.82 17.55 -12.27
N LEU A 116 -2.17 18.71 -12.37
CA LEU A 116 -1.36 19.27 -11.29
C LEU A 116 -2.21 19.59 -10.06
N GLU A 117 -3.37 20.20 -10.24
CA GLU A 117 -4.31 20.51 -9.15
C GLU A 117 -4.76 19.23 -8.43
N VAL A 118 -5.24 18.22 -9.17
CA VAL A 118 -5.70 16.95 -8.59
C VAL A 118 -4.54 16.20 -7.92
N SER A 119 -3.39 16.11 -8.57
CA SER A 119 -2.20 15.44 -8.04
C SER A 119 -1.72 16.06 -6.73
N LEU A 120 -1.62 17.39 -6.70
CA LEU A 120 -1.17 18.12 -5.53
C LEU A 120 -2.17 17.99 -4.38
N GLN A 121 -3.47 18.15 -4.66
CA GLN A 121 -4.52 17.96 -3.67
C GLN A 121 -4.50 16.54 -3.08
N ASN A 122 -4.35 15.52 -3.90
CA ASN A 122 -4.25 14.14 -3.45
C ASN A 122 -3.03 13.93 -2.54
N LYS A 123 -1.86 14.46 -2.91
CA LYS A 123 -0.65 14.36 -2.09
C LYS A 123 -0.75 15.12 -0.77
N LEU A 124 -1.36 16.29 -0.77
CA LEU A 124 -1.62 17.04 0.45
C LEU A 124 -2.61 16.30 1.35
N ASN A 125 -3.68 15.73 0.78
CA ASN A 125 -4.68 14.97 1.52
C ASN A 125 -4.10 13.68 2.10
N GLU A 126 -3.29 12.95 1.34
CA GLU A 126 -2.55 11.78 1.79
C GLU A 126 -1.68 12.13 3.00
N ARG A 127 -0.85 13.17 2.88
CA ARG A 127 0.00 13.65 3.99
C ARG A 127 -0.81 14.02 5.23
N ARG A 128 -1.90 14.78 5.08
CA ARG A 128 -2.76 15.18 6.22
C ARG A 128 -3.39 13.95 6.89
N ARG A 129 -3.91 13.00 6.11
CA ARG A 129 -4.47 11.75 6.65
C ARG A 129 -3.43 10.94 7.42
N SER A 130 -2.22 10.79 6.87
CA SER A 130 -1.12 10.10 7.56
C SER A 130 -0.71 10.80 8.85
N GLN A 131 -0.72 12.14 8.88
CA GLN A 131 -0.42 12.90 10.11
C GLN A 131 -1.48 12.68 11.19
N VAL A 132 -2.77 12.72 10.83
CA VAL A 132 -3.87 12.44 11.76
C VAL A 132 -3.77 11.02 12.28
N LEU A 133 -3.62 10.02 11.40
CA LEU A 133 -3.49 8.62 11.79
C LEU A 133 -2.29 8.40 12.71
N LYS A 134 -1.14 8.99 12.41
CA LYS A 134 0.05 8.96 13.27
C LYS A 134 -0.25 9.53 14.66
N GLY A 135 -0.95 10.66 14.73
CA GLY A 135 -1.34 11.27 16.00
C GLY A 135 -2.27 10.39 16.83
N LEU A 136 -3.27 9.76 16.18
CA LEU A 136 -4.20 8.84 16.83
C LEU A 136 -3.48 7.59 17.37
N LEU A 137 -2.66 6.94 16.55
CA LEU A 137 -1.88 5.77 16.95
C LEU A 137 -0.90 6.09 18.08
N TYR A 138 -0.30 7.28 18.04
CA TYR A 138 0.59 7.73 19.11
C TYR A 138 -0.17 7.96 20.42
N ALA A 139 -1.36 8.56 20.37
CA ALA A 139 -2.19 8.75 21.56
C ALA A 139 -2.63 7.42 22.18
N GLU A 140 -3.06 6.46 21.35
CA GLU A 140 -3.39 5.09 21.79
C GLU A 140 -2.17 4.39 22.41
N HIS A 141 -1.00 4.50 21.76
CA HIS A 141 0.25 3.96 22.28
C HIS A 141 0.57 4.50 23.68
N LEU A 142 0.43 5.81 23.89
CA LEU A 142 0.65 6.44 25.19
C LEU A 142 -0.33 5.95 26.26
N GLN A 143 -1.62 5.79 25.94
CA GLN A 143 -2.62 5.27 26.88
C GLN A 143 -2.29 3.84 27.32
N VAL A 144 -1.92 2.98 26.37
CA VAL A 144 -1.53 1.59 26.68
C VAL A 144 -0.23 1.56 27.48
N GLN A 145 0.72 2.46 27.18
CA GLN A 145 1.97 2.58 27.91
C GLN A 145 1.72 3.02 29.37
N GLU A 146 0.85 3.99 29.60
CA GLU A 146 0.44 4.43 30.94
C GLU A 146 -0.21 3.29 31.72
N LEU A 147 -1.16 2.58 31.10
CA LEU A 147 -1.83 1.44 31.72
C LEU A 147 -0.82 0.35 32.13
N ARG A 148 0.13 0.04 31.23
CA ARG A 148 1.22 -0.90 31.50
C ARG A 148 2.09 -0.44 32.67
N MET A 149 2.51 0.82 32.70
CA MET A 149 3.24 1.39 33.84
C MET A 149 2.43 1.24 35.14
N GLY A 150 1.12 1.47 35.09
CA GLY A 150 0.22 1.28 36.22
C GLY A 150 0.15 -0.17 36.72
N TYR A 151 0.24 -1.16 35.84
CA TYR A 151 0.31 -2.58 36.24
C TYR A 151 1.71 -2.98 36.73
N GLU A 152 2.78 -2.47 36.10
CA GLU A 152 4.17 -2.76 36.50
C GLU A 152 4.55 -2.10 37.83
N ALA A 153 3.97 -0.94 38.15
CA ALA A 153 4.19 -0.26 39.42
C ALA A 153 3.53 -0.97 40.62
N GLN A 154 2.55 -1.85 40.38
CA GLN A 154 1.93 -2.62 41.45
C GLN A 154 2.91 -3.66 41.98
N SER A 155 3.17 -3.59 43.29
CA SER A 155 3.98 -4.56 44.00
C SER A 155 3.25 -5.01 45.26
N ILE A 156 3.61 -6.20 45.74
CA ILE A 156 3.09 -6.73 47.00
C ILE A 156 4.27 -7.18 47.84
N ILE A 157 4.27 -6.76 49.11
CA ILE A 157 5.26 -7.18 50.09
C ILE A 157 4.73 -8.44 50.76
N MET A 158 5.48 -9.53 50.64
CA MET A 158 5.20 -10.79 51.34
C MET A 158 5.84 -10.76 52.73
N THR A 159 5.03 -11.03 53.74
CA THR A 159 5.41 -11.14 55.15
C THR A 159 5.07 -12.54 55.67
N GLU A 160 5.61 -12.90 56.83
CA GLU A 160 5.34 -14.19 57.50
C GLU A 160 3.87 -14.33 57.99
N PHE A 161 3.09 -13.25 57.93
CA PHE A 161 1.70 -13.20 58.32
C PHE A 161 0.73 -13.39 57.14
N ASN A 162 1.22 -13.39 55.89
CA ASN A 162 0.37 -13.61 54.73
C ASN A 162 -0.17 -15.05 54.72
N VAL A 163 -1.49 -15.20 54.51
CA VAL A 163 -2.20 -16.48 54.50
C VAL A 163 -2.95 -16.66 53.19
N CYS A 164 -2.83 -17.83 52.58
CA CYS A 164 -3.57 -18.16 51.36
C CYS A 164 -5.08 -18.23 51.66
N PRO A 165 -5.95 -17.51 50.93
CA PRO A 165 -7.38 -17.50 51.17
C PRO A 165 -8.06 -18.85 50.87
N VAL A 166 -7.42 -19.72 50.07
CA VAL A 166 -7.95 -21.04 49.68
C VAL A 166 -7.65 -22.10 50.75
N CYS A 167 -6.37 -22.37 51.01
CA CYS A 167 -5.97 -23.43 51.93
C CYS A 167 -5.79 -22.98 53.38
N LYS A 168 -5.91 -21.68 53.65
CA LYS A 168 -5.74 -21.05 54.97
C LYS A 168 -4.36 -21.28 55.62
N LYS A 169 -3.36 -21.72 54.85
CA LYS A 169 -1.96 -21.88 55.30
C LYS A 169 -1.14 -20.61 55.02
N ARG A 170 -0.15 -20.34 55.88
CA ARG A 170 0.84 -19.27 55.69
C ARG A 170 1.79 -19.59 54.54
N PHE A 171 2.36 -18.56 53.92
CA PHE A 171 3.42 -18.71 52.93
C PHE A 171 4.78 -18.88 53.61
N GLY A 172 5.48 -19.98 53.33
CA GLY A 172 6.87 -20.18 53.77
C GLY A 172 7.89 -19.64 52.76
N ASN A 173 9.16 -19.55 53.16
CA ASN A 173 10.24 -18.96 52.36
C ASN A 173 10.47 -19.63 50.99
N GLN A 174 10.10 -20.90 50.83
CA GLN A 174 10.23 -21.67 49.57
C GLN A 174 8.90 -21.86 48.84
N SER A 175 7.84 -21.17 49.28
CA SER A 175 6.50 -21.39 48.75
C SER A 175 6.28 -20.61 47.45
N ALA A 176 6.01 -21.30 46.35
CA ALA A 176 5.58 -20.66 45.12
C ALA A 176 4.16 -20.09 45.27
N PHE A 177 3.95 -18.88 44.77
CA PHE A 177 2.67 -18.18 44.85
C PHE A 177 2.20 -17.71 43.47
N ALA A 178 0.90 -17.48 43.35
CA ALA A 178 0.26 -16.87 42.20
C ALA A 178 -0.57 -15.66 42.66
N ARG A 179 -0.54 -14.58 41.87
CA ARG A 179 -1.30 -13.35 42.12
C ARG A 179 -2.46 -13.26 41.14
N TYR A 180 -3.66 -12.98 41.65
CA TYR A 180 -4.83 -12.70 40.83
C TYR A 180 -4.97 -11.21 40.50
N PRO A 181 -5.71 -10.86 39.42
CA PRO A 181 -5.99 -9.47 39.07
C PRO A 181 -6.67 -8.65 40.17
N ASN A 182 -7.41 -9.30 41.08
CA ASN A 182 -8.07 -8.67 42.21
C ASN A 182 -7.11 -8.37 43.40
N GLY A 183 -5.82 -8.68 43.28
CA GLY A 183 -4.78 -8.37 44.28
C GLY A 183 -4.49 -9.49 45.28
N ASP A 184 -5.29 -10.55 45.30
CA ASP A 184 -5.08 -11.67 46.21
C ASP A 184 -3.92 -12.56 45.77
N ILE A 185 -3.26 -13.13 46.79
CA ILE A 185 -2.15 -14.07 46.62
C ILE A 185 -2.58 -15.44 47.12
N VAL A 186 -2.42 -16.44 46.27
CA VAL A 186 -2.63 -17.85 46.61
C VAL A 186 -1.35 -18.64 46.46
N HIS A 187 -1.29 -19.79 47.12
CA HIS A 187 -0.30 -20.80 46.79
C HIS A 187 -0.47 -21.22 45.33
N TYR A 188 0.65 -21.47 44.63
CA TYR A 188 0.61 -21.91 43.23
C TYR A 188 -0.27 -23.16 43.03
N SER A 189 -0.20 -24.12 43.96
CA SER A 189 -1.06 -25.31 43.98
C SER A 189 -2.55 -25.05 44.25
N CYS A 190 -2.91 -23.84 44.68
CA CYS A 190 -4.28 -23.40 44.95
C CYS A 190 -4.86 -22.53 43.82
N GLN A 191 -4.09 -22.27 42.74
CA GLN A 191 -4.51 -21.39 41.64
C GLN A 191 -5.79 -21.86 40.91
N ASP A 192 -5.99 -23.17 40.79
CA ASP A 192 -7.14 -23.70 40.04
C ASP A 192 -8.35 -23.96 40.95
N ARG A 193 -8.18 -23.80 42.27
CA ARG A 193 -9.20 -24.13 43.29
C ARG A 193 -10.01 -22.92 43.74
N ARG A 194 -9.81 -21.77 43.10
CA ARG A 194 -10.37 -20.49 43.48
C ARG A 194 -11.37 -19.93 42.46
N THR A 195 -11.76 -20.75 41.48
CA THR A 195 -12.90 -20.45 40.60
C THR A 195 -14.19 -20.32 41.40
#